data_AF-A0A923U4M6-F1
#
_entry.id   AF-A0A923U4M6-F1
#
_cell.length_a   1.000
_cell.length_b   1.000
_cell.length_c   1.000
_cell.angle_alpha   90.00
_cell.angle_beta   90.00
_cell.angle_gamma   90.00
#
_symmetry.space_group_name_H-M   'P 1'
#
loop_
_entity.id
_entity.type
_entity.pdbx_description
1 polymer ?
#
loop_
_entity_poly.entity_id
_entity_poly.type
_entity_poly.pdbx_seq_one_letter_code
_entity_poly.pdbx_strand_id
1 'polypeptide(L)' 'MSSTYGKIFKISTFGESHGKAVGLVLEGCPAGLEIDENKIQLDLDRRKPGQSHIVT' A
#
# COMPACT_ATOMS: atom_id res chain seq x y z
N MET A 1 -11.03 -15.71 -0.44
CA MET A 1 -11.08 -14.30 -0.89
C MET A 1 -9.90 -14.09 -1.80
N SER A 2 -10.11 -13.61 -3.03
CA SER A 2 -9.00 -13.32 -3.94
C SER A 2 -8.34 -12.00 -3.53
N SER A 3 -7.12 -12.06 -3.03
CA SER A 3 -6.33 -10.87 -2.65
C SER A 3 -5.78 -10.11 -3.85
N THR A 4 -6.37 -10.28 -5.05
CA THR A 4 -5.87 -9.74 -6.31
C THR A 4 -6.94 -8.86 -6.97
N TYR A 5 -6.54 -7.66 -7.39
CA TYR A 5 -7.38 -6.69 -8.10
C TYR A 5 -6.68 -6.24 -9.40
N GLY A 6 -7.45 -6.09 -10.48
CA GLY A 6 -6.94 -5.61 -11.78
C GLY A 6 -6.58 -6.71 -12.80
N LYS A 7 -6.39 -6.29 -14.06
CA LYS A 7 -6.13 -7.20 -15.22
C LYS A 7 -4.79 -6.92 -15.91
N ILE A 8 -4.56 -5.68 -16.32
CA ILE A 8 -3.29 -5.24 -16.94
C ILE A 8 -2.36 -4.69 -15.86
N PHE A 9 -2.83 -3.69 -15.10
CA PHE A 9 -2.22 -3.28 -13.84
C PHE A 9 -2.87 -4.09 -12.72
N LYS A 10 -2.11 -5.03 -12.17
CA LYS A 10 -2.62 -6.01 -11.19
C LYS A 10 -1.95 -5.79 -9.85
N ILE A 11 -2.75 -5.84 -8.80
CA ILE A 11 -2.37 -5.62 -7.41
C ILE A 11 -2.70 -6.90 -6.65
N SER A 12 -1.72 -7.51 -5.99
CA SER A 12 -1.94 -8.70 -5.16
C SER A 12 -1.48 -8.43 -3.73
N THR A 13 -2.37 -8.44 -2.75
CA THR A 13 -2.06 -8.16 -1.34
C THR A 13 -1.78 -9.45 -0.58
N PHE A 14 -0.93 -9.35 0.45
CA PHE A 14 -0.60 -10.46 1.34
C PHE A 14 -0.30 -9.95 2.76
N GLY A 15 -0.31 -10.88 3.71
CA GLY A 15 -0.11 -10.59 5.12
C GLY A 15 -1.42 -10.39 5.88
N GLU A 16 -1.30 -10.44 7.20
CA GLU A 16 -2.42 -10.50 8.14
C GLU A 16 -2.26 -9.38 9.16
N SER A 17 -3.36 -8.89 9.73
CA SER A 17 -3.33 -7.79 10.70
C SER A 17 -2.50 -8.10 11.96
N HIS A 18 -2.37 -9.38 12.33
CA HIS A 18 -1.57 -9.85 13.47
C HIS A 18 -0.23 -10.46 13.03
N GLY A 19 0.08 -10.41 11.73
CA GLY A 19 1.36 -10.87 11.19
C GLY A 19 2.47 -9.87 11.46
N LYS A 20 3.73 -10.30 11.26
CA LYS A 20 4.90 -9.42 11.39
C LYS A 20 4.91 -8.26 10.39
N ALA A 21 4.25 -8.44 9.25
CA ALA A 21 4.17 -7.45 8.19
C ALA A 21 2.95 -7.68 7.30
N VAL A 22 2.53 -6.62 6.61
CA VAL A 22 1.56 -6.63 5.52
C VAL A 22 2.21 -6.06 4.27
N GLY A 23 1.79 -6.51 3.10
CA GLY A 23 2.42 -6.11 1.84
C GLY A 23 1.54 -6.34 0.62
N LEU A 24 2.07 -5.94 -0.53
CA LEU A 24 1.44 -6.16 -1.82
C LEU A 24 2.48 -6.28 -2.93
N VAL A 25 2.07 -6.90 -4.04
CA VAL A 25 2.81 -7.03 -5.28
C VAL A 25 2.06 -6.25 -6.36
N LEU A 26 2.80 -5.43 -7.12
CA LEU A 26 2.28 -4.70 -8.27
C LEU A 26 2.86 -5.30 -9.56
N GLU A 27 1.99 -5.66 -10.49
CA GLU A 27 2.34 -6.19 -11.81
C GLU A 27 1.78 -5.27 -12.91
N GLY A 28 2.52 -5.16 -14.02
CA GLY A 28 2.12 -4.30 -15.15
C GLY A 28 2.47 -2.82 -14.96
N CYS A 29 3.37 -2.50 -14.03
CA CYS A 29 3.92 -1.15 -13.91
C CYS A 29 4.87 -0.88 -15.10
N PRO A 30 4.72 0.25 -15.81
CA PRO A 30 5.61 0.61 -16.91
C PRO A 30 7.05 0.83 -16.40
N ALA A 31 8.03 0.41 -17.20
CA ALA A 31 9.43 0.65 -16.91
C ALA A 31 9.76 2.16 -16.98
N GLY A 32 10.71 2.61 -16.16
CA GLY A 32 11.11 4.02 -16.10
C GLY A 32 10.28 4.90 -15.17
N LEU A 33 9.30 4.33 -14.46
CA LEU A 33 8.65 5.02 -13.35
C LEU A 33 9.60 5.05 -12.14
N GLU A 34 10.00 6.24 -11.70
CA GLU A 34 10.74 6.40 -10.46
C GLU A 34 9.84 6.08 -9.26
N ILE A 35 10.26 5.10 -8.46
CA ILE A 35 9.59 4.75 -7.21
C ILE A 35 10.26 5.56 -6.09
N ASP A 36 9.52 6.54 -5.55
CA ASP A 36 9.97 7.32 -4.40
C ASP A 36 9.30 6.79 -3.13
N GLU A 37 10.12 6.17 -2.27
CA GLU A 37 9.67 5.59 -1.01
C GLU A 37 9.14 6.66 -0.04
N ASN A 38 9.65 7.89 -0.11
CA ASN A 38 9.23 8.99 0.75
C ASN A 38 7.77 9.40 0.47
N LYS A 39 7.39 9.49 -0.80
CA LYS A 39 6.00 9.73 -1.22
C LYS A 39 5.08 8.61 -0.75
N ILE A 40 5.50 7.35 -0.89
CA ILE A 40 4.71 6.20 -0.41
C ILE A 40 4.50 6.31 1.10
N GLN A 41 5.55 6.58 1.86
CA GLN A 41 5.48 6.73 3.31
C GLN A 41 4.59 7.91 3.72
N LEU A 42 4.67 9.05 3.02
CA LEU A 42 3.80 10.20 3.26
C LEU A 42 2.32 9.84 3.08
N ASP A 43 1.97 9.11 2.01
CA ASP A 43 0.59 8.66 1.80
C ASP A 43 0.13 7.61 2.83
N LEU A 44 1.05 6.80 3.36
CA LEU A 44 0.78 5.90 4.48
C LEU A 44 0.54 6.66 5.79
N ASP A 45 1.37 7.66 6.11
CA ASP A 45 1.22 8.46 7.33
C ASP A 45 -0.05 9.31 7.31
N ARG A 46 -0.49 9.79 6.14
CA ARG A 46 -1.81 10.45 5.98
C ARG A 46 -2.98 9.56 6.36
N ARG A 47 -2.83 8.23 6.27
CA ARG A 47 -3.86 7.25 6.64
C ARG A 47 -3.79 6.86 8.11
N LYS A 48 -2.71 7.18 8.84
CA LYS A 48 -2.63 6.87 10.27
C LYS A 48 -3.70 7.66 11.03
N PRO A 49 -4.55 6.99 11.85
CA PRO A 49 -5.38 7.67 12.82
C PRO A 49 -4.50 8.40 13.86
N GLY A 50 -4.99 9.51 14.44
CA GLY A 50 -4.24 10.33 15.42
C GLY A 50 -3.55 11.58 14.84
N GLN A 51 -3.69 11.86 13.54
CA GLN A 51 -3.14 13.07 12.90
C GLN A 51 -3.99 14.34 13.12
N SER A 52 -5.21 14.19 13.66
CA SER A 52 -6.15 15.29 13.91
C SER A 52 -6.54 15.36 15.38
N HIS A 53 -6.73 16.57 15.92
CA HIS A 53 -7.10 16.83 17.33
C HIS A 53 -8.42 16.19 17.81
N ILE A 54 -9.13 15.50 16.93
CA ILE A 54 -10.45 14.88 17.16
C ILE A 54 -10.29 13.42 17.61
N VAL A 55 -9.12 12.80 17.40
CA VAL A 55 -8.85 11.40 17.72
C VAL A 55 -7.68 11.31 18.69
N THR A 56 -7.99 11.07 19.97
CA THR A 56 -7.03 10.68 21.01
C THR A 56 -6.65 9.20 20.85
#